data_AF-A0A7C4B5H2-F1
#
_entry.id   AF-A0A7C4B5H2-F1
#
_cell.length_a   1.000
_cell.length_b   1.000
_cell.length_c   1.000
_cell.angle_alpha   90.00
_cell.angle_beta   90.00
_cell.angle_gamma   90.00
#
_symmetry.space_group_name_H-M   'P 1'
#
loop_
_entity.id
_entity.type
_entity.pdbx_description
1 polymer ?
#
loop_
_entity_poly.entity_id
_entity_poly.type
_entity_poly.pdbx_seq_one_letter_code
_entity_poly.pdbx_strand_id
1 'polypeptide(L)'
;MKEGIERSGLGQNLMPKNINIENTSAVTVKELTIKGSQMPEISSAQVGDANLSIRHGEVYIIETKNINRAEEFLRRIFHELDGNNEKYTLCLYTRHMGFKAEDFAQLKNLRVNAYQISTMSGKNIISPASLGFIKHTITDVARGEKPVVVIDCMDTLLLYSDHTTFNRFIEEILDITRAHQGISFLIIDPDTFEEKQLDKLRKFKSVIRV
;
A
#
# COMPACT_ATOMS: atom_id res chain seq x y z
N MET A 1 46.22 -59.31 9.66
CA MET A 1 46.84 -59.56 8.34
C MET A 1 46.33 -58.51 7.36
N LYS A 2 47.27 -57.77 6.74
CA LYS A 2 47.26 -57.03 5.46
C LYS A 2 46.10 -56.06 5.18
N GLU A 3 46.33 -54.74 5.23
CA GLU A 3 46.97 -53.87 4.20
C GLU A 3 46.05 -53.53 3.02
N GLY A 4 45.98 -52.24 2.67
CA GLY A 4 45.36 -51.77 1.43
C GLY A 4 44.99 -50.28 1.43
N ILE A 5 45.99 -49.41 1.40
CA ILE A 5 45.85 -47.99 1.00
C ILE A 5 45.98 -47.94 -0.52
N GLU A 6 45.08 -47.25 -1.23
CA GLU A 6 45.43 -46.55 -2.46
C GLU A 6 44.69 -45.21 -2.57
N ARG A 7 45.49 -44.16 -2.79
CA ARG A 7 45.10 -42.80 -3.19
C ARG A 7 45.36 -42.66 -4.70
N SER A 8 44.43 -42.06 -5.43
CA SER A 8 44.66 -41.23 -6.61
C SER A 8 43.31 -40.59 -6.96
N GLY A 9 43.13 -39.37 -7.43
CA GLY A 9 44.00 -38.28 -7.85
C GLY A 9 43.12 -37.34 -8.71
N LEU A 10 43.26 -36.02 -8.53
CA LEU A 10 43.02 -34.94 -9.51
C LEU A 10 41.64 -34.93 -10.20
N GLY A 11 40.73 -34.02 -9.89
CA GLY A 11 40.87 -32.58 -10.16
C GLY A 11 40.18 -32.24 -11.48
N GLN A 12 39.04 -31.53 -11.42
CA GLN A 12 38.61 -30.59 -12.46
C GLN A 12 37.41 -29.75 -11.99
N ASN A 13 37.61 -28.43 -12.07
CA ASN A 13 36.59 -27.38 -11.95
C ASN A 13 35.42 -27.65 -12.90
N LEU A 14 34.20 -27.59 -12.37
CA LEU A 14 33.02 -27.30 -13.18
C LEU A 14 32.27 -26.13 -12.53
N MET A 15 32.29 -25.01 -13.25
CA MET A 15 31.63 -23.76 -12.93
C MET A 15 30.12 -23.95 -12.70
N PRO A 16 29.48 -23.10 -11.86
CA PRO A 16 28.03 -23.04 -11.80
C PRO A 16 27.47 -22.66 -13.18
N LYS A 17 26.54 -23.49 -13.66
CA LYS A 17 25.82 -23.25 -14.91
C LYS A 17 25.05 -21.93 -14.82
N ASN A 18 25.33 -21.04 -15.76
CA ASN A 18 24.50 -19.90 -16.11
C ASN A 18 23.06 -20.36 -16.35
N ILE A 19 22.14 -19.90 -15.50
CA ILE A 19 20.73 -19.81 -15.86
C ILE A 19 20.52 -18.37 -16.29
N ASN A 20 20.60 -18.16 -17.60
CA ASN A 20 20.18 -16.93 -18.24
C ASN A 20 18.66 -17.05 -18.44
N ILE A 21 17.88 -16.27 -17.70
CA ILE A 21 16.50 -15.95 -18.10
C ILE A 21 16.44 -14.43 -18.19
N GLU A 22 16.76 -13.96 -19.39
CA GLU A 22 16.41 -12.63 -19.88
C GLU A 22 14.88 -12.54 -19.94
N ASN A 23 14.32 -11.58 -19.20
CA ASN A 23 13.20 -10.73 -19.62
C ASN A 23 13.01 -9.62 -18.57
N THR A 24 14.00 -8.73 -18.54
CA THR A 24 13.96 -7.47 -17.82
C THR A 24 13.14 -6.48 -18.65
N SER A 25 11.83 -6.43 -18.41
CA SER A 25 11.02 -5.30 -18.88
C SER A 25 11.36 -4.09 -18.02
N ALA A 26 12.12 -3.18 -18.61
CA ALA A 26 12.55 -1.92 -18.02
C ALA A 26 11.36 -1.13 -17.44
N VAL A 27 11.43 -0.83 -16.13
CA VAL A 27 10.52 0.13 -15.50
C VAL A 27 11.17 1.51 -15.60
N THR A 28 10.64 2.35 -16.47
CA THR A 28 11.05 3.76 -16.58
C THR A 28 10.55 4.53 -15.36
N VAL A 29 11.46 4.86 -14.46
CA VAL A 29 11.23 5.75 -13.31
C VAL A 29 11.35 7.19 -13.80
N LYS A 30 10.29 7.98 -13.68
CA LYS A 30 10.39 9.45 -13.75
C LYS A 30 10.61 9.96 -12.33
N GLU A 31 11.85 10.35 -12.03
CA GLU A 31 12.16 11.16 -10.85
C GLU A 31 11.33 12.45 -10.90
N LEU A 32 10.51 12.69 -9.88
CA LEU A 32 9.87 13.97 -9.64
C LEU A 32 10.27 14.46 -8.25
N THR A 33 11.43 15.11 -8.19
CA THR A 33 11.85 15.92 -7.04
C THR A 33 11.10 17.24 -7.08
N ILE A 34 10.03 17.39 -6.28
CA ILE A 34 9.40 18.69 -6.05
C ILE A 34 10.05 19.30 -4.80
N LYS A 35 10.86 20.35 -5.01
CA LYS A 35 11.38 21.21 -3.94
C LYS A 35 10.26 22.11 -3.43
N GLY A 36 9.79 21.88 -2.21
CA GLY A 36 8.90 22.80 -1.50
C GLY A 36 8.79 22.43 -0.02
N SER A 37 9.32 23.30 0.85
CA SER A 37 9.11 23.37 2.31
C SER A 37 9.34 22.09 3.13
N GLN A 38 10.42 22.06 3.91
CA GLN A 38 10.81 20.93 4.77
C GLN A 38 9.72 20.58 5.79
N MET A 39 9.03 19.46 5.55
CA MET A 39 8.25 18.73 6.56
C MET A 39 9.01 17.45 6.93
N PRO A 40 8.94 16.99 8.19
CA PRO A 40 9.71 15.84 8.65
C PRO A 40 9.26 14.56 7.95
N GLU A 41 10.24 13.82 7.43
CA GLU A 41 10.12 12.48 6.89
C GLU A 41 9.95 11.46 8.04
N ILE A 42 9.06 10.48 7.85
CA ILE A 42 8.52 9.67 8.97
C ILE A 42 8.87 8.20 8.82
N SER A 43 8.88 7.71 7.59
CA SER A 43 9.29 6.36 7.23
C SER A 43 9.90 6.37 5.84
N SER A 44 10.92 5.52 5.64
CA SER A 44 11.60 5.34 4.36
C SER A 44 11.50 3.88 3.97
N ALA A 45 10.65 3.56 3.00
CA ALA A 45 10.57 2.20 2.49
C ALA A 45 11.37 2.06 1.19
N GLN A 46 12.14 0.97 1.08
CA GLN A 46 12.74 0.57 -0.18
C GLN A 46 11.68 -0.11 -1.07
N VAL A 47 11.37 0.52 -2.20
CA VAL A 47 10.59 -0.08 -3.28
C VAL A 47 11.54 -0.27 -4.46
N GLY A 48 12.12 -1.47 -4.59
CA GLY A 48 13.29 -1.67 -5.46
C GLY A 48 14.51 -0.90 -4.93
N ASP A 49 15.18 -0.13 -5.79
CA ASP A 49 16.39 0.66 -5.45
C ASP A 49 16.08 2.10 -4.97
N ALA A 50 14.81 2.49 -4.82
CA ALA A 50 14.42 3.85 -4.42
C ALA A 50 14.00 3.91 -2.93
N ASN A 51 14.55 4.88 -2.20
CA ASN A 51 14.06 5.26 -0.87
C ASN A 51 12.80 6.12 -1.01
N LEU A 52 11.65 5.56 -0.66
CA LEU A 52 10.39 6.30 -0.64
C LEU A 52 10.13 6.84 0.76
N SER A 53 10.15 8.18 0.90
CA SER A 53 9.77 8.88 2.11
C SER A 53 8.23 8.96 2.24
N ILE A 54 7.63 8.28 3.21
CA ILE A 54 6.23 8.50 3.59
C ILE A 54 6.15 9.72 4.51
N ARG A 55 5.22 10.63 4.19
CA ARG A 55 5.01 11.92 4.87
C ARG A 55 3.57 12.03 5.35
N HIS A 56 3.37 12.73 6.45
CA HIS A 56 2.05 13.11 6.92
C HIS A 56 1.37 14.11 5.98
N GLY A 57 0.05 14.05 5.95
CA GLY A 57 -0.79 14.86 5.06
C GLY A 57 -0.77 14.41 3.60
N GLU A 58 0.00 13.36 3.27
CA GLU A 58 0.15 12.90 1.89
C GLU A 58 -0.77 11.73 1.56
N VAL A 59 -1.04 11.60 0.27
CA VAL A 59 -1.80 10.49 -0.28
C VAL A 59 -1.00 9.81 -1.38
N TYR A 60 -0.94 8.49 -1.26
CA TYR A 60 -0.15 7.61 -2.09
C TYR A 60 -1.08 6.73 -2.93
N ILE A 61 -0.83 6.67 -4.22
CA ILE A 61 -1.45 5.66 -5.09
C ILE A 61 -0.47 4.51 -5.20
N ILE A 62 -0.91 3.32 -4.83
CA ILE A 62 -0.17 2.08 -5.02
C ILE A 62 -0.74 1.40 -6.26
N GLU A 63 -0.03 1.50 -7.38
CA GLU A 63 -0.38 0.79 -8.61
C GLU A 63 0.21 -0.62 -8.55
N THR A 64 -0.64 -1.64 -8.52
CA THR A 64 -0.18 -3.03 -8.57
C THR A 64 -1.22 -3.94 -9.21
N LYS A 65 -0.73 -4.98 -9.89
CA LYS A 65 -1.54 -6.13 -10.34
C LYS A 65 -1.55 -7.27 -9.32
N ASN A 66 -0.71 -7.17 -8.29
CA ASN A 66 -0.52 -8.22 -7.29
C ASN A 66 -0.75 -7.64 -5.89
N ILE A 67 -1.96 -7.84 -5.37
CA ILE A 67 -2.34 -7.31 -4.05
C ILE A 67 -1.37 -7.76 -2.95
N ASN A 68 -0.83 -8.97 -3.01
CA ASN A 68 0.10 -9.49 -1.99
C ASN A 68 1.36 -8.62 -1.88
N ARG A 69 1.82 -8.00 -2.99
CA ARG A 69 2.96 -7.08 -2.95
C ARG A 69 2.62 -5.76 -2.27
N ALA A 70 1.44 -5.22 -2.53
CA ALA A 70 0.97 -4.04 -1.82
C ALA A 70 0.75 -4.34 -0.33
N GLU A 71 0.26 -5.53 0.01
CA GLU A 71 0.15 -5.99 1.40
C GLU A 71 1.51 -6.03 2.10
N GLU A 72 2.50 -6.68 1.49
CA GLU A 72 3.86 -6.75 2.04
C GLU A 72 4.47 -5.36 2.23
N PHE A 73 4.31 -4.48 1.22
CA PHE A 73 4.77 -3.10 1.28
C PHE A 73 4.13 -2.34 2.46
N LEU A 74 2.80 -2.39 2.59
CA LEU A 74 2.09 -1.69 3.65
C LEU A 74 2.42 -2.24 5.05
N ARG A 75 2.63 -3.56 5.18
CA ARG A 75 3.08 -4.15 6.46
C ARG A 75 4.41 -3.54 6.92
N ARG A 76 5.38 -3.36 6.01
CA ARG A 76 6.65 -2.71 6.33
C ARG A 76 6.44 -1.28 6.81
N ILE A 77 5.61 -0.50 6.10
CA ILE A 77 5.26 0.86 6.49
C ILE A 77 4.63 0.92 7.88
N PHE A 78 3.68 0.04 8.19
CA PHE A 78 3.01 0.06 9.49
C PHE A 78 3.93 -0.33 10.65
N HIS A 79 4.88 -1.24 10.42
CA HIS A 79 5.92 -1.54 11.40
C HIS A 79 6.83 -0.33 11.66
N GLU A 80 7.18 0.44 10.65
CA GLU A 80 7.95 1.68 10.82
C GLU A 80 7.16 2.75 11.57
N LEU A 81 5.88 2.93 11.24
CA LEU A 81 5.00 3.89 11.91
C LEU A 81 4.81 3.56 13.40
N ASP A 82 4.70 2.27 13.76
CA ASP A 82 4.55 1.84 15.16
C ASP A 82 5.75 2.23 16.03
N GLY A 83 6.95 2.32 15.44
CA GLY A 83 8.19 2.70 16.13
C GLY A 83 8.26 4.17 16.55
N ASN A 84 7.40 5.04 16.01
CA ASN A 84 7.50 6.50 16.18
C ASN A 84 6.80 7.06 17.44
N ASN A 85 6.31 6.21 18.36
CA ASN A 85 5.59 6.59 19.59
C ASN A 85 4.31 7.43 19.39
N GLU A 86 3.89 7.66 18.14
CA GLU A 86 2.64 8.35 17.82
C GLU A 86 1.50 7.34 17.67
N LYS A 87 0.32 7.70 18.17
CA LYS A 87 -0.88 6.86 18.01
C LYS A 87 -1.56 7.13 16.67
N TYR A 88 -1.80 6.05 15.95
CA TYR A 88 -2.52 6.05 14.70
C TYR A 88 -3.73 5.13 14.78
N THR A 89 -4.78 5.48 14.03
CA THR A 89 -5.85 4.54 13.74
C THR A 89 -5.87 4.23 12.24
N LEU A 90 -5.62 2.96 11.92
CA LEU A 90 -5.75 2.38 10.59
C LEU A 90 -7.23 2.18 10.26
N CYS A 91 -7.71 2.84 9.20
CA CYS A 91 -9.00 2.60 8.57
C CYS A 91 -8.77 1.79 7.29
N LEU A 92 -8.99 0.49 7.37
CA LEU A 92 -8.77 -0.44 6.28
C LEU A 92 -10.11 -0.79 5.61
N TYR A 93 -10.23 -0.50 4.32
CA TYR A 93 -11.37 -0.85 3.48
C TYR A 93 -10.91 -1.81 2.41
N THR A 94 -11.30 -3.07 2.54
CA THR A 94 -10.78 -4.13 1.69
C THR A 94 -11.86 -4.94 0.98
N ARG A 95 -11.62 -5.31 -0.27
CA ARG A 95 -12.40 -6.36 -0.96
C ARG A 95 -11.95 -7.76 -0.51
N HIS A 96 -10.68 -7.91 -0.19
CA HIS A 96 -10.01 -9.18 0.03
C HIS A 96 -9.80 -9.47 1.52
N MET A 97 -9.93 -10.73 1.93
CA MET A 97 -9.68 -11.13 3.33
C MET A 97 -8.17 -11.20 3.68
N GLY A 98 -7.30 -10.63 2.84
CA GLY A 98 -5.84 -10.73 2.95
C GLY A 98 -5.28 -9.87 4.08
N PHE A 99 -5.78 -8.65 4.23
CA PHE A 99 -5.56 -7.87 5.45
C PHE A 99 -6.61 -8.18 6.50
N LYS A 100 -6.17 -8.73 7.63
CA LYS A 100 -7.03 -8.96 8.79
C LYS A 100 -6.62 -8.07 9.94
N ALA A 101 -7.54 -7.72 10.83
CA ALA A 101 -7.21 -6.90 11.99
C ALA A 101 -6.14 -7.58 12.89
N GLU A 102 -6.15 -8.91 12.94
CA GLU A 102 -5.21 -9.73 13.70
C GLU A 102 -3.77 -9.61 13.21
N ASP A 103 -3.56 -9.26 11.94
CA ASP A 103 -2.24 -9.05 11.34
C ASP A 103 -1.45 -7.91 11.97
N PHE A 104 -2.16 -7.02 12.66
CA PHE A 104 -1.63 -5.80 13.24
C PHE A 104 -1.72 -5.81 14.77
N ALA A 105 -2.17 -6.91 15.38
CA ALA A 105 -2.40 -7.00 16.82
C ALA A 105 -1.13 -6.77 17.67
N GLN A 106 0.04 -7.00 17.09
CA GLN A 106 1.35 -6.77 17.70
C GLN A 106 1.80 -5.30 17.68
N LEU A 107 1.17 -4.46 16.87
CA LEU A 107 1.49 -3.03 16.75
C LEU A 107 0.82 -2.27 17.89
N LYS A 108 1.61 -1.69 18.79
CA LYS A 108 1.11 -1.12 20.05
C LYS A 108 0.48 0.27 19.90
N ASN A 109 0.95 1.00 18.90
CA ASN A 109 0.56 2.38 18.62
C ASN A 109 -0.39 2.47 17.41
N LEU A 110 -0.78 1.32 16.82
CA LEU A 110 -1.71 1.26 15.71
C LEU A 110 -3.02 0.58 16.14
N ARG A 111 -4.08 1.35 16.29
CA ARG A 111 -5.44 0.81 16.39
C ARG A 111 -5.96 0.48 14.99
N VAL A 112 -6.72 -0.60 14.83
CA VAL A 112 -7.26 -1.01 13.53
C VAL A 112 -8.78 -1.03 13.53
N ASN A 113 -9.36 -0.29 12.58
CA ASN A 113 -10.75 -0.39 12.16
C ASN A 113 -10.76 -0.98 10.74
N ALA A 114 -11.05 -2.28 10.62
CA ALA A 114 -11.07 -3.00 9.35
C ALA A 114 -12.49 -3.30 8.90
N TYR A 115 -12.78 -3.02 7.63
CA TYR A 115 -14.07 -3.25 7.00
C TYR A 115 -13.91 -3.94 5.66
N GLN A 116 -14.75 -4.95 5.44
CA GLN A 116 -14.88 -5.59 4.13
C GLN A 116 -15.89 -4.81 3.28
N ILE A 117 -15.53 -4.50 2.04
CA ILE A 117 -16.44 -3.92 1.05
C ILE A 117 -17.10 -5.05 0.27
N SER A 118 -18.41 -5.22 0.46
CA SER A 118 -19.19 -6.29 -0.17
C SER A 118 -20.67 -5.94 -0.23
N THR A 119 -21.40 -6.54 -1.18
CA THR A 119 -22.87 -6.49 -1.24
C THR A 119 -23.54 -7.44 -0.26
N MET A 120 -22.77 -8.30 0.41
CA MET A 120 -23.28 -9.20 1.45
C MET A 120 -23.50 -8.48 2.77
N SER A 121 -24.37 -9.02 3.61
CA SER A 121 -24.55 -8.54 4.98
C SER A 121 -23.62 -9.28 5.95
N GLY A 122 -23.08 -8.58 6.94
CA GLY A 122 -22.25 -9.18 7.97
C GLY A 122 -21.64 -8.15 8.91
N LYS A 123 -20.94 -8.65 9.94
CA LYS A 123 -20.21 -7.79 10.87
C LYS A 123 -19.01 -7.16 10.16
N ASN A 124 -18.82 -5.86 10.35
CA ASN A 124 -17.75 -5.09 9.69
C ASN A 124 -17.78 -5.17 8.16
N ILE A 125 -18.96 -5.39 7.57
CA ILE A 125 -19.16 -5.31 6.12
C ILE A 125 -19.84 -3.98 5.78
N ILE A 126 -19.30 -3.27 4.79
CA ILE A 126 -19.84 -2.02 4.27
C ILE A 126 -20.26 -2.26 2.82
N SER A 127 -21.46 -1.79 2.47
CA SER A 127 -21.92 -1.79 1.08
C SER A 127 -21.04 -0.88 0.22
N PRO A 128 -20.65 -1.30 -0.99
CA PRO A 128 -19.83 -0.47 -1.88
C PRO A 128 -20.50 0.84 -2.31
N ALA A 129 -21.82 0.94 -2.22
CA ALA A 129 -22.57 2.18 -2.47
C ALA A 129 -22.51 3.16 -1.28
N SER A 130 -22.02 2.75 -0.12
CA SER A 130 -22.05 3.53 1.12
C SER A 130 -20.79 4.40 1.31
N LEU A 131 -20.37 5.14 0.27
CA LEU A 131 -19.21 6.05 0.33
C LEU A 131 -19.31 7.07 1.46
N GLY A 132 -20.52 7.55 1.76
CA GLY A 132 -20.77 8.46 2.88
C GLY A 132 -20.42 7.86 4.24
N PHE A 133 -20.64 6.55 4.43
CA PHE A 133 -20.28 5.85 5.65
C PHE A 133 -18.75 5.74 5.79
N ILE A 134 -18.06 5.33 4.72
CA ILE A 134 -16.59 5.26 4.69
C ILE A 134 -15.98 6.61 5.07
N LYS A 135 -16.46 7.69 4.45
CA LYS A 135 -16.04 9.06 4.78
C LYS A 135 -16.31 9.39 6.25
N HIS A 136 -17.52 9.12 6.73
CA HIS A 136 -17.90 9.43 8.10
C HIS A 136 -16.98 8.75 9.12
N THR A 137 -16.69 7.45 8.92
CA THR A 137 -15.77 6.69 9.77
C THR A 137 -14.36 7.28 9.77
N ILE A 138 -13.83 7.67 8.61
CA ILE A 138 -12.50 8.31 8.53
C ILE A 138 -12.50 9.66 9.26
N THR A 139 -13.53 10.49 9.04
CA THR A 139 -13.68 11.78 9.73
C THR A 139 -13.77 11.62 11.24
N ASP A 140 -14.51 10.63 11.72
CA ASP A 140 -14.64 10.37 13.15
C ASP A 140 -13.33 9.95 13.78
N VAL A 141 -12.54 9.11 13.09
CA VAL A 141 -11.18 8.78 13.51
C VAL A 141 -10.31 10.03 13.56
N ALA A 142 -10.37 10.85 12.50
CA ALA A 142 -9.55 12.04 12.34
C ALA A 142 -9.80 13.10 13.44
N ARG A 143 -10.96 13.08 14.11
CA ARG A 143 -11.26 13.95 15.26
C ARG A 143 -10.47 13.61 16.52
N GLY A 144 -9.98 12.38 16.65
CA GLY A 144 -9.28 11.92 17.85
C GLY A 144 -7.81 11.57 17.62
N GLU A 145 -7.51 10.88 16.52
CA GLU A 145 -6.18 10.36 16.21
C GLU A 145 -5.81 10.62 14.75
N LYS A 146 -4.51 10.51 14.41
CA LYS A 146 -4.05 10.64 13.02
C LYS A 146 -4.57 9.45 12.21
N PRO A 147 -5.38 9.66 11.16
CA PRO A 147 -5.93 8.56 10.37
C PRO A 147 -4.87 8.02 9.41
N VAL A 148 -4.72 6.69 9.39
CA VAL A 148 -4.03 5.99 8.31
C VAL A 148 -5.10 5.27 7.50
N VAL A 149 -5.36 5.68 6.27
CA VAL A 149 -6.43 5.12 5.44
C VAL A 149 -5.83 4.20 4.40
N VAL A 150 -6.39 2.99 4.26
CA VAL A 150 -6.08 2.07 3.17
C VAL A 150 -7.37 1.71 2.46
N ILE A 151 -7.43 1.93 1.15
CA ILE A 151 -8.55 1.51 0.32
C ILE A 151 -8.00 0.66 -0.81
N ASP A 152 -8.28 -0.65 -0.77
CA ASP A 152 -7.82 -1.59 -1.81
C ASP A 152 -8.86 -1.95 -2.87
N CYS A 153 -10.09 -1.47 -2.66
CA CYS A 153 -11.27 -1.84 -3.43
C CYS A 153 -11.77 -0.66 -4.27
N MET A 154 -10.87 0.21 -4.71
CA MET A 154 -11.18 1.45 -5.42
C MET A 154 -12.03 1.21 -6.68
N ASP A 155 -11.75 0.14 -7.40
CA ASP A 155 -12.48 -0.33 -8.57
C ASP A 155 -13.90 -0.83 -8.21
N THR A 156 -14.09 -1.53 -7.07
CA THR A 156 -15.45 -1.82 -6.57
C THR A 156 -16.20 -0.53 -6.26
N LEU A 157 -15.58 0.40 -5.53
CA LEU A 157 -16.25 1.64 -5.14
C LEU A 157 -16.67 2.44 -6.38
N LEU A 158 -15.81 2.49 -7.40
CA LEU A 158 -16.11 3.11 -8.69
C LEU A 158 -17.26 2.41 -9.41
N LEU A 159 -17.32 1.07 -9.39
CA LEU A 159 -18.39 0.31 -10.05
C LEU A 159 -19.79 0.59 -9.47
N TYR A 160 -19.86 0.87 -8.17
CA TYR A 160 -21.12 1.11 -7.45
C TYR A 160 -21.44 2.59 -7.22
N SER A 161 -20.70 3.50 -7.87
CA SER A 161 -20.96 4.93 -7.81
C SER A 161 -20.83 5.58 -9.18
N ASP A 162 -21.50 6.72 -9.39
CA ASP A 162 -21.22 7.50 -10.58
C ASP A 162 -19.85 8.20 -10.45
N HIS A 163 -19.23 8.53 -11.59
CA HIS A 163 -17.90 9.13 -11.62
C HIS A 163 -17.80 10.43 -10.82
N THR A 164 -18.85 11.25 -10.77
CA THR A 164 -18.82 12.52 -10.05
C THR A 164 -18.78 12.27 -8.55
N THR A 165 -19.63 11.37 -8.06
CA THR A 165 -19.68 10.96 -6.65
C THR A 165 -18.36 10.31 -6.22
N PHE A 166 -17.80 9.41 -7.03
CA PHE A 166 -16.50 8.79 -6.75
C PHE A 166 -15.38 9.81 -6.65
N ASN A 167 -15.26 10.72 -7.64
CA ASN A 167 -14.20 11.73 -7.62
C ASN A 167 -14.33 12.66 -6.40
N ARG A 168 -15.55 13.11 -6.08
CA ARG A 168 -15.79 13.92 -4.88
C ARG A 168 -15.41 13.18 -3.61
N PHE A 169 -15.73 11.89 -3.52
CA PHE A 169 -15.32 11.06 -2.40
C PHE A 169 -13.79 11.04 -2.26
N ILE A 170 -13.04 10.85 -3.35
CA ILE A 170 -11.57 10.87 -3.31
C ILE A 170 -11.00 12.23 -2.90
N GLU A 171 -11.58 13.33 -3.38
CA GLU A 171 -11.22 14.69 -2.96
C GLU A 171 -11.49 14.91 -1.46
N GLU A 172 -12.64 14.44 -0.95
CA GLU A 172 -12.96 14.54 0.48
C GLU A 172 -11.97 13.73 1.34
N ILE A 173 -11.56 12.52 0.91
CA ILE A 173 -10.54 11.74 1.62
C ILE A 173 -9.18 12.46 1.61
N LEU A 174 -8.81 13.06 0.48
CA LEU A 174 -7.59 13.87 0.36
C LEU A 174 -7.59 15.02 1.37
N ASP A 175 -8.69 15.75 1.44
CA ASP A 175 -8.82 16.92 2.31
C ASP A 175 -8.77 16.53 3.79
N ILE A 176 -9.46 15.45 4.18
CA ILE A 176 -9.40 14.92 5.55
C ILE A 176 -7.97 14.49 5.89
N THR A 177 -7.29 13.78 4.99
CA THR A 177 -5.92 13.31 5.22
C THR A 177 -4.96 14.48 5.44
N ARG A 178 -5.04 15.51 4.60
CA ARG A 178 -4.21 16.72 4.70
C ARG A 178 -4.49 17.50 5.98
N ALA A 179 -5.77 17.77 6.25
CA ALA A 179 -6.19 18.57 7.39
C ALA A 179 -5.78 17.96 8.73
N HIS A 180 -5.77 16.62 8.81
CA HIS A 180 -5.48 15.90 10.04
C HIS A 180 -4.08 15.27 10.09
N GLN A 181 -3.19 15.64 9.15
CA GLN A 181 -1.83 15.10 9.08
C GLN A 181 -1.82 13.56 9.04
N GLY A 182 -2.84 12.97 8.43
CA GLY A 182 -2.97 11.53 8.25
C GLY A 182 -2.14 11.03 7.08
N ILE A 183 -2.29 9.74 6.75
CA ILE A 183 -1.67 9.13 5.56
C ILE A 183 -2.75 8.34 4.85
N SER A 184 -2.88 8.47 3.53
CA SER A 184 -3.82 7.66 2.75
C SER A 184 -3.10 6.84 1.68
N PHE A 185 -3.44 5.56 1.58
CA PHE A 185 -2.99 4.64 0.56
C PHE A 185 -4.19 4.17 -0.26
N LEU A 186 -4.19 4.47 -1.55
CA LEU A 186 -5.18 3.98 -2.50
C LEU A 186 -4.52 2.94 -3.38
N ILE A 187 -4.95 1.70 -3.26
CA ILE A 187 -4.41 0.61 -4.08
C ILE A 187 -5.32 0.46 -5.29
N ILE A 188 -4.70 0.48 -6.48
CA ILE A 188 -5.40 0.33 -7.75
C ILE A 188 -4.68 -0.66 -8.64
N ASP A 189 -5.45 -1.47 -9.35
CA ASP A 189 -4.97 -2.13 -10.56
C ASP A 189 -5.12 -1.14 -11.73
N PRO A 190 -4.03 -0.65 -12.33
CA PRO A 190 -4.11 0.32 -13.42
C PRO A 190 -4.91 -0.20 -14.62
N ASP A 191 -5.02 -1.52 -14.82
CA ASP A 191 -5.78 -2.07 -15.94
C ASP A 191 -7.31 -1.97 -15.73
N THR A 192 -7.77 -1.70 -14.50
CA THR A 192 -9.20 -1.59 -14.16
C THR A 192 -9.79 -0.19 -14.35
N PHE A 193 -8.94 0.81 -14.62
CA PHE A 193 -9.33 2.21 -14.79
C PHE A 193 -9.03 2.68 -16.21
N GLU A 194 -9.86 3.58 -16.73
CA GLU A 194 -9.53 4.26 -17.98
C GLU A 194 -8.34 5.20 -17.80
N GLU A 195 -7.52 5.38 -18.84
CA GLU A 195 -6.34 6.27 -18.83
C GLU A 195 -6.66 7.67 -18.28
N LYS A 196 -7.80 8.24 -18.68
CA LYS A 196 -8.25 9.57 -18.21
C LYS A 196 -8.57 9.60 -16.72
N GLN A 197 -9.02 8.49 -16.15
CA GLN A 197 -9.31 8.36 -14.72
C GLN A 197 -8.00 8.22 -13.94
N LEU A 198 -7.08 7.40 -14.43
CA LEU A 198 -5.73 7.28 -13.87
C LEU A 198 -5.01 8.62 -13.85
N ASP A 199 -5.02 9.36 -14.96
CA ASP A 199 -4.38 10.67 -15.05
C ASP A 199 -4.94 11.66 -14.02
N LYS A 200 -6.24 11.62 -13.76
CA LYS A 200 -6.85 12.43 -12.70
C LYS A 200 -6.35 11.99 -11.33
N LEU A 201 -6.38 10.70 -11.02
CA LEU A 201 -5.90 10.19 -9.72
C LEU A 201 -4.42 10.55 -9.50
N ARG A 202 -3.56 10.33 -10.50
CA ARG A 202 -2.12 10.61 -10.48
C ARG A 202 -1.81 12.10 -10.29
N LYS A 203 -2.66 13.02 -10.74
CA LYS A 203 -2.46 14.47 -10.57
C LYS A 203 -2.50 14.94 -9.11
N PHE A 204 -3.11 14.17 -8.21
CA PHE A 204 -3.30 14.60 -6.83
C PHE A 204 -2.28 14.03 -5.84
N LYS A 205 -1.36 13.15 -6.29
CA LYS A 205 -0.74 12.13 -5.41
C LYS A 205 0.66 11.71 -5.82
N SER A 206 1.40 11.19 -4.85
CA SER A 206 2.64 10.44 -5.11
C SER A 206 2.30 9.02 -5.56
N VAL A 207 2.81 8.60 -6.72
CA VAL A 207 2.54 7.26 -7.28
C VAL A 207 3.66 6.30 -6.91
N ILE A 208 3.29 5.17 -6.34
CA ILE A 208 4.16 4.05 -5.95
C ILE A 208 3.75 2.86 -6.84
N ARG A 209 4.74 2.19 -7.43
CA ARG A 209 4.51 0.97 -8.23
C ARG A 209 5.18 -0.20 -7.53
N VAL A 210 4.40 -1.25 -7.23
CA VAL A 210 4.86 -2.44 -6.47
C VAL A 210 4.54 -3.75 -7.20
#